data_AF-A0A5K3FFA1-F1
#
_entry.id   AF-A0A5K3FFA1-F1
#
_cell.length_a   1.000
_cell.length_b   1.000
_cell.length_c   1.000
_cell.angle_alpha   90.00
_cell.angle_beta   90.00
_cell.angle_gamma   90.00
#
_symmetry.space_group_name_H-M   'P 1'
#
loop_
_entity.id
_entity.type
_entity.pdbx_description
1 polymer ?
#
loop_
_entity_poly.entity_id
_entity_poly.type
_entity_poly.pdbx_seq_one_letter_code
_entity_poly.pdbx_strand_id
1 'polypeptide(L)'
;MMKLCVPVIAAHFDSIDSIQPNFYASTDLANLATLLTDSRLGGVMEDSKLLAVATWFEARRTAPEEVEEEGKKGGKTFVDVFIDLVAAIDLGKITSDQFVDICTSKCWMHVPEECRYGLTISTSMNATSTTSHAT
;
A
#
# COMPACT_ATOMS: atom_id res chain seq x y z
N MET A 1 3.72 -8.01 -18.56
CA MET A 1 3.14 -6.75 -19.06
C MET A 1 3.42 -5.57 -18.15
N MET A 2 3.25 -5.69 -16.82
CA MET A 2 3.43 -4.59 -15.87
C MET A 2 4.73 -3.78 -16.03
N LYS A 3 5.88 -4.45 -16.22
CA LYS A 3 7.20 -3.80 -16.32
C LYS A 3 7.31 -2.74 -17.42
N LEU A 4 6.54 -2.84 -18.50
CA LEU A 4 6.55 -1.86 -19.59
C LEU A 4 5.75 -0.60 -19.23
N CYS A 5 4.74 -0.73 -18.36
CA CYS A 5 3.85 0.36 -17.98
C CYS A 5 4.35 1.14 -16.76
N VAL A 6 5.32 0.62 -16.00
CA VAL A 6 5.83 1.23 -14.76
C VAL A 6 6.17 2.72 -14.90
N PRO A 7 6.85 3.21 -15.96
CA PRO A 7 7.13 4.64 -16.09
C PRO A 7 5.87 5.50 -16.18
N VAL A 8 4.84 5.01 -16.87
CA VAL A 8 3.55 5.71 -17.00
C VAL A 8 2.82 5.70 -15.66
N ILE A 9 2.81 4.55 -14.98
CA ILE A 9 2.20 4.43 -13.65
C ILE A 9 2.89 5.36 -12.65
N ALA A 10 4.23 5.42 -12.65
CA ALA A 10 4.99 6.30 -11.76
C ALA A 10 4.71 7.78 -12.03
N ALA A 11 4.60 8.20 -13.29
CA ALA A 11 4.30 9.58 -13.68
C ALA A 11 2.88 10.03 -13.28
N HIS A 12 1.97 9.08 -13.08
CA HIS A 12 0.56 9.34 -12.80
C HIS A 12 0.06 8.66 -11.54
N PHE A 13 0.96 8.32 -10.61
CA PHE A 13 0.69 7.37 -9.54
C PHE A 13 -0.54 7.73 -8.70
N ASP A 14 -0.64 9.00 -8.27
CA ASP A 14 -1.76 9.50 -7.45
C ASP A 14 -3.08 9.62 -8.22
N SER A 15 -3.04 9.57 -9.55
CA SER A 15 -4.17 9.77 -10.45
C SER A 15 -4.44 8.57 -11.36
N ILE A 16 -3.81 7.43 -11.08
CA ILE A 16 -3.79 6.30 -12.02
C ILE A 16 -5.20 5.75 -12.27
N ASP A 17 -6.06 5.76 -11.26
CA ASP A 17 -7.47 5.38 -11.38
C ASP A 17 -8.29 6.31 -12.31
N SER A 18 -7.87 7.57 -12.46
CA SER A 18 -8.52 8.50 -13.40
C SER A 18 -8.14 8.19 -14.86
N ILE A 19 -6.96 7.62 -15.08
CA ILE A 19 -6.45 7.26 -16.42
C ILE A 19 -6.88 5.85 -16.79
N GLN A 20 -6.86 4.94 -15.83
CA GLN A 20 -7.28 3.56 -15.98
C GLN A 20 -8.28 3.22 -14.87
N PRO A 21 -9.58 3.42 -15.12
CA PRO A 21 -10.62 3.03 -14.18
C PRO A 21 -10.49 1.56 -13.79
N ASN A 22 -10.68 1.25 -12.51
CA ASN A 22 -10.53 -0.09 -11.95
C ASN A 22 -9.10 -0.66 -12.01
N PHE A 23 -8.07 0.20 -12.11
CA PHE A 23 -6.67 -0.25 -12.09
C PHE A 23 -6.40 -1.13 -10.87
N TYR A 24 -6.76 -0.67 -9.67
CA TYR A 24 -6.51 -1.42 -8.45
C TYR A 24 -7.35 -2.69 -8.33
N ALA A 25 -8.62 -2.67 -8.76
CA ALA A 25 -9.47 -3.87 -8.75
C ALA A 25 -8.93 -4.96 -9.70
N SER A 26 -8.42 -4.56 -10.87
CA SER A 26 -7.90 -5.49 -11.90
C SER A 26 -6.44 -5.91 -11.71
N THR A 27 -5.68 -5.20 -10.87
CA THR A 27 -4.28 -5.53 -10.58
C THR A 27 -4.20 -6.70 -9.61
N ASP A 28 -3.50 -7.78 -9.96
CA ASP A 28 -3.23 -8.90 -9.04
C ASP A 28 -2.13 -8.60 -8.03
N LEU A 29 -2.08 -9.40 -6.97
CA LEU A 29 -1.13 -9.23 -5.88
C LEU A 29 0.33 -9.24 -6.35
N ALA A 30 0.71 -10.20 -7.21
CA ALA A 30 2.09 -10.35 -7.66
C ALA A 30 2.54 -9.13 -8.48
N ASN A 31 1.63 -8.61 -9.29
CA ASN A 31 1.80 -7.41 -10.09
C ASN A 31 1.94 -6.16 -9.19
N LEU A 32 1.09 -5.99 -8.18
CA LEU A 32 1.21 -4.88 -7.22
C LEU A 32 2.52 -4.96 -6.42
N ALA A 33 2.87 -6.13 -5.89
CA ALA A 33 4.11 -6.32 -5.13
C ALA A 33 5.36 -6.03 -5.99
N THR A 34 5.34 -6.47 -7.26
CA THR A 34 6.40 -6.14 -8.23
C THR A 34 6.49 -4.65 -8.51
N LEU A 35 5.34 -3.95 -8.59
CA LEU A 35 5.29 -2.52 -8.83
C LEU A 35 5.89 -1.73 -7.64
N LEU A 36 5.49 -2.07 -6.41
CA LEU A 36 5.97 -1.37 -5.20
C LEU A 36 7.48 -1.49 -4.98
N THR A 37 8.08 -2.59 -5.42
CA THR A 37 9.52 -2.87 -5.30
C THR A 37 10.33 -2.44 -6.52
N ASP A 38 9.70 -1.93 -7.58
CA ASP A 38 10.39 -1.52 -8.80
C ASP A 38 11.14 -0.20 -8.54
N SER A 39 12.45 -0.20 -8.81
CA SER A 39 13.32 0.96 -8.57
C SER A 39 12.91 2.21 -9.35
N ARG A 40 12.14 2.06 -10.43
CA ARG A 40 11.60 3.18 -11.21
C ARG A 40 10.51 3.95 -10.48
N LEU A 41 9.97 3.43 -9.37
CA LEU A 41 9.10 4.18 -8.45
C LEU A 41 9.89 5.03 -7.45
N GLY A 42 11.21 5.17 -7.60
CA GLY A 42 12.04 5.96 -6.68
C GLY A 42 11.62 7.44 -6.54
N GLY A 43 10.87 7.99 -7.50
CA GLY A 43 10.31 9.34 -7.42
C GLY A 43 8.88 9.42 -6.85
N VAL A 44 8.24 8.28 -6.58
CA VAL A 44 6.90 8.22 -5.98
C VAL A 44 7.05 8.24 -4.46
N MET A 45 6.27 9.09 -3.80
CA MET A 45 6.29 9.23 -2.35
C MET A 45 5.77 7.97 -1.63
N GLU A 46 6.31 7.65 -0.45
CA GLU A 46 5.96 6.43 0.28
C GLU A 46 4.53 6.46 0.85
N ASP A 47 4.00 7.64 1.16
CA ASP A 47 2.60 7.85 1.55
C ASP A 47 1.65 7.53 0.39
N SER A 48 1.98 7.97 -0.83
CA SER A 48 1.23 7.60 -2.04
C SER A 48 1.21 6.08 -2.24
N LYS A 49 2.36 5.40 -2.05
CA LYS A 49 2.43 3.93 -2.14
C LYS A 49 1.57 3.25 -1.10
N LEU A 50 1.58 3.75 0.14
CA LEU A 50 0.77 3.21 1.23
C LEU A 50 -0.73 3.40 0.95
N LEU A 51 -1.12 4.56 0.43
CA LEU A 51 -2.48 4.82 -0.02
C LEU A 51 -2.90 3.87 -1.14
N ALA A 52 -2.03 3.63 -2.13
CA ALA A 52 -2.28 2.69 -3.21
C ALA A 52 -2.50 1.25 -2.71
N VAL A 53 -1.76 0.81 -1.69
CA VAL A 53 -1.99 -0.50 -1.03
C VAL A 53 -3.37 -0.52 -0.35
N ALA A 54 -3.76 0.54 0.36
CA ALA A 54 -5.07 0.63 0.99
C ALA A 54 -6.22 0.64 -0.03
N THR A 55 -6.08 1.37 -1.14
CA THR A 55 -7.06 1.41 -2.23
C THR A 55 -7.16 0.04 -2.93
N TRP A 56 -6.03 -0.62 -3.20
CA TRP A 56 -6.03 -1.98 -3.74
C TRP A 56 -6.72 -2.97 -2.83
N PHE A 57 -6.41 -2.91 -1.53
CA PHE A 57 -7.01 -3.77 -0.54
C PHE A 57 -8.53 -3.59 -0.47
N GLU A 58 -9.01 -2.34 -0.44
CA GLU A 58 -10.43 -2.03 -0.46
C GLU A 58 -11.10 -2.58 -1.73
N ALA A 59 -10.55 -2.26 -2.90
CA ALA A 59 -11.11 -2.67 -4.20
C ALA A 59 -11.22 -4.19 -4.31
N ARG A 60 -10.17 -4.91 -3.87
CA ARG A 60 -10.12 -6.37 -3.87
C ARG A 60 -11.08 -6.99 -2.85
N ARG A 61 -11.23 -6.41 -1.66
CA ARG A 61 -12.23 -6.88 -0.68
C ARG A 61 -13.65 -6.77 -1.21
N THR A 62 -13.93 -5.77 -2.04
CA THR A 62 -15.26 -5.57 -2.65
C THR A 62 -15.48 -6.37 -3.94
N ALA A 63 -14.44 -7.00 -4.49
CA ALA A 63 -14.55 -7.82 -5.68
C ALA A 63 -15.15 -9.21 -5.35
N PRO A 64 -16.04 -9.77 -6.19
CA PRO A 64 -16.67 -11.06 -5.94
C PRO A 64 -15.64 -12.21 -5.95
N GLU A 65 -15.73 -13.11 -4.95
CA GLU A 65 -15.14 -14.45 -4.72
C GLU A 65 -13.66 -14.76 -5.08
N GLU A 66 -13.04 -14.12 -6.07
CA GLU A 66 -11.69 -14.45 -6.57
C GLU A 66 -10.56 -14.09 -5.59
N VAL A 67 -10.81 -13.18 -4.65
CA VAL A 67 -9.79 -12.68 -3.71
C VAL A 67 -9.61 -13.58 -2.49
N GLU A 68 -10.64 -14.33 -2.08
CA GLU A 68 -10.46 -15.35 -1.04
C GLU A 68 -9.50 -16.46 -1.48
N GLU A 69 -9.44 -16.76 -2.77
CA GLU A 69 -8.58 -17.79 -3.36
C GLU A 69 -7.09 -17.36 -3.40
N GLU A 70 -6.78 -16.07 -3.57
CA GLU A 70 -5.39 -15.56 -3.58
C GLU A 70 -4.72 -15.68 -2.20
N GLY A 71 -5.46 -15.43 -1.10
CA GLY A 71 -4.97 -15.70 0.27
C GLY A 71 -4.87 -17.20 0.58
N LYS A 72 -5.91 -17.97 0.20
CA LYS A 72 -5.96 -19.42 0.44
C LYS A 72 -4.86 -20.21 -0.28
N LYS A 73 -4.42 -19.79 -1.48
CA LYS A 73 -3.34 -20.47 -2.23
C LYS A 73 -2.00 -20.53 -1.51
N GLY A 74 -1.74 -19.60 -0.59
CA GLY A 74 -0.51 -19.52 0.21
C GLY A 74 -0.68 -19.82 1.70
N GLY A 75 -1.90 -20.16 2.15
CA GLY A 75 -2.23 -20.28 3.57
C GLY A 75 -2.18 -18.95 4.35
N LYS A 76 -2.16 -17.82 3.64
CA LYS A 76 -2.11 -16.46 4.21
C LYS A 76 -3.50 -15.87 4.26
N THR A 77 -3.83 -15.17 5.34
CA THR A 77 -5.05 -14.37 5.38
C THR A 77 -4.90 -13.17 4.45
N PHE A 78 -6.03 -12.56 4.07
CA PHE A 78 -6.00 -11.32 3.29
C PHE A 78 -5.29 -10.19 4.06
N VAL A 79 -5.34 -10.21 5.39
CA VAL A 79 -4.60 -9.31 6.28
C VAL A 79 -3.09 -9.54 6.19
N ASP A 80 -2.62 -10.78 6.20
CA ASP A 80 -1.18 -11.08 6.04
C ASP A 80 -0.64 -10.53 4.72
N VAL A 81 -1.44 -10.64 3.64
CA VAL A 81 -1.10 -10.08 2.32
C VAL A 81 -0.94 -8.56 2.39
N PHE A 82 -1.83 -7.87 3.10
CA PHE A 82 -1.72 -6.42 3.29
C PHE A 82 -0.44 -6.05 4.04
N ILE A 83 -0.12 -6.76 5.13
CA ILE A 83 1.09 -6.52 5.92
C ILE A 83 2.36 -6.77 5.09
N ASP A 84 2.39 -7.81 4.25
CA ASP A 84 3.51 -8.07 3.35
C ASP A 84 3.72 -6.94 2.34
N LEU A 85 2.64 -6.39 1.77
CA LEU A 85 2.73 -5.25 0.84
C LEU A 85 3.22 -3.99 1.53
N VAL A 86 2.73 -3.73 2.75
CA VAL A 86 3.20 -2.61 3.59
C VAL A 86 4.67 -2.76 3.93
N ALA A 87 5.17 -3.97 4.17
CA ALA A 87 6.59 -4.21 4.47
C ALA A 87 7.53 -3.87 3.31
N ALA A 88 7.01 -3.72 2.07
CA ALA A 88 7.78 -3.25 0.92
C ALA A 88 7.92 -1.71 0.87
N ILE A 89 7.20 -0.98 1.74
CA ILE A 89 7.16 0.49 1.79
C ILE A 89 8.09 0.99 2.89
N ASP A 90 8.85 2.03 2.59
CA ASP A 90 9.72 2.66 3.59
C ASP A 90 8.91 3.62 4.46
N LEU A 91 8.23 3.06 5.47
CA LEU A 91 7.41 3.82 6.41
C LEU A 91 8.20 4.92 7.15
N GLY A 92 9.53 4.80 7.24
CA GLY A 92 10.39 5.82 7.85
C GLY A 92 10.44 7.14 7.06
N LYS A 93 10.01 7.14 5.80
CA LYS A 93 9.90 8.35 4.95
C LYS A 93 8.52 8.99 4.98
N ILE A 94 7.55 8.38 5.67
CA ILE A 94 6.22 8.94 5.83
C ILE A 94 6.24 9.83 7.08
N THR A 95 5.96 11.12 6.90
CA THR A 95 5.85 12.06 8.02
C THR A 95 4.57 11.82 8.81
N SER A 96 4.51 12.32 10.05
CA SER A 96 3.30 12.22 10.88
C SER A 96 2.09 12.88 10.22
N ASP A 97 2.25 14.03 9.56
CA ASP A 97 1.16 14.74 8.89
C ASP A 97 0.61 13.93 7.72
N GLN A 98 1.49 13.37 6.87
CA GLN A 98 1.09 12.47 5.79
C GLN A 98 0.38 11.22 6.31
N PHE A 99 0.86 10.66 7.42
CA PHE A 99 0.21 9.49 8.01
C PHE A 99 -1.20 9.81 8.54
N VAL A 100 -1.39 10.99 9.14
CA VAL A 100 -2.72 11.47 9.55
C VAL A 100 -3.63 11.61 8.34
N ASP A 101 -3.15 12.22 7.25
CA ASP A 101 -3.92 12.37 6.02
C ASP A 101 -4.37 11.01 5.45
N ILE A 102 -3.46 10.03 5.39
CA ILE A 102 -3.79 8.64 5.02
C ILE A 102 -4.86 8.07 5.96
N CYS A 103 -4.70 8.24 7.27
CA CYS A 103 -5.63 7.70 8.26
C CYS A 103 -7.04 8.27 8.13
N THR A 104 -7.18 9.49 7.61
CA THR A 104 -8.47 10.14 7.35
C THR A 104 -9.05 9.82 5.97
N SER A 105 -8.29 9.15 5.11
CA SER A 105 -8.74 8.77 3.77
C SER A 105 -9.84 7.69 3.81
N LYS A 106 -10.76 7.75 2.85
CA LYS A 106 -11.90 6.81 2.81
C LYS A 106 -11.46 5.36 2.67
N CYS A 107 -10.46 5.08 1.85
CA CYS A 107 -9.96 3.72 1.63
C CYS A 107 -9.33 3.13 2.89
N TRP A 108 -8.66 3.96 3.71
CA TRP A 108 -8.07 3.51 4.97
C TRP A 108 -9.13 3.06 5.98
N MET A 109 -10.30 3.69 6.00
CA MET A 109 -11.41 3.29 6.87
C MET A 109 -11.95 1.89 6.56
N HIS A 110 -11.68 1.37 5.37
CA HIS A 110 -12.07 0.03 4.95
C HIS A 110 -10.99 -1.04 5.21
N VAL A 111 -9.76 -0.63 5.55
CA VAL A 111 -8.69 -1.52 6.01
C VAL A 111 -9.08 -2.10 7.40
N PRO A 112 -8.88 -3.40 7.66
CA PRO A 112 -9.20 -4.02 8.95
C PRO A 112 -8.53 -3.30 10.12
N GLU A 113 -9.23 -3.29 11.25
CA GLU A 113 -8.81 -2.56 12.45
C GLU A 113 -7.42 -3.02 12.94
N GLU A 114 -7.18 -4.33 12.94
CA GLU A 114 -5.88 -4.94 13.29
C GLU A 114 -4.71 -4.42 12.44
N CYS A 115 -4.90 -4.23 11.13
CA CYS A 115 -3.87 -3.64 10.26
C CYS A 115 -3.60 -2.18 10.61
N ARG A 116 -4.67 -1.39 10.84
CA ARG A 116 -4.55 0.04 11.16
C ARG A 116 -3.80 0.28 12.47
N TYR A 117 -4.11 -0.50 13.50
CA TYR A 117 -3.40 -0.41 14.78
C TYR A 117 -1.94 -0.87 14.66
N GLY A 118 -1.67 -1.97 13.95
CA GLY A 118 -0.32 -2.45 13.72
C GLY A 118 0.60 -1.41 13.07
N LEU A 119 0.08 -0.71 12.05
CA LEU A 119 0.78 0.38 11.36
C LEU A 119 1.01 1.61 12.23
N THR A 120 0.03 1.98 13.06
CA THR A 120 0.16 3.11 13.99
C THR A 120 1.25 2.84 15.02
N ILE A 121 1.34 1.60 15.52
CA ILE A 121 2.40 1.19 16.44
C ILE A 121 3.76 1.22 15.72
N SER A 122 3.86 0.64 14.52
CA SER A 122 5.11 0.59 13.75
C SER A 122 5.67 1.98 13.42
N THR A 123 4.81 2.91 12.97
CA THR A 123 5.21 4.29 12.68
C THR A 123 5.62 5.05 13.95
N SER A 124 4.92 4.86 15.07
CA SER A 124 5.29 5.47 16.36
C SER A 124 6.63 4.95 16.92
N MET A 125 6.91 3.65 16.76
CA MET A 125 8.18 3.05 17.17
C MET A 125 9.34 3.59 16.33
N ASN A 126 9.15 3.73 15.01
CA ASN A 126 10.17 4.33 14.14
C ASN A 126 10.49 5.79 14.51
N ALA A 127 9.47 6.61 14.80
CA ALA A 127 9.67 8.00 15.24
C ALA A 127 10.50 8.09 16.54
N THR A 128 10.33 7.11 17.44
CA THR A 128 11.07 7.05 18.70
C THR A 128 12.54 6.69 18.47
N SER A 129 12.84 5.81 17.51
CA SER A 129 14.22 5.43 17.15
C SER A 129 15.00 6.57 16.46
N THR A 130 14.35 7.40 15.64
CA THR A 130 15.02 8.53 14.97
C THR A 130 15.41 9.65 15.95
N THR A 131 14.70 9.77 17.07
CA THR A 131 14.97 10.81 18.09
C THR A 131 16.19 10.47 18.98
N SER A 132 16.61 9.20 19.03
CA SER A 132 17.73 8.74 19.87
C SER A 132 19.13 9.03 19.31
N HIS A 133 19.26 9.51 18.07
CA HIS A 133 20.56 9.75 17.42
C HIS A 133 20.91 11.24 17.25
N ALA A 134 20.16 12.13 17.90
CA ALA A 134 20.45 13.57 17.94
C ALA A 134 20.65 14.03 19.40
N THR A 135 21.72 13.58 20.05
CA THR A 135 22.25 14.23 21.26
C THR A 135 23.75 14.02 21.37
#